data_AF-A0A2V4TSD8-F1
#
_entry.id   AF-A0A2V4TSD8-F1
#
_cell.length_a   1.000
_cell.length_b   1.000
_cell.length_c   1.000
_cell.angle_alpha   90.00
_cell.angle_beta   90.00
_cell.angle_gamma   90.00
#
_symmetry.space_group_name_H-M   'P 1'
#
loop_
_entity.id
_entity.type
_entity.pdbx_description
1 polymer ?
#
loop_
_entity_poly.entity_id
_entity_poly.type
_entity_poly.pdbx_seq_one_letter_code
_entity_poly.pdbx_strand_id
1 'polypeptide(L)'
;MKLRTTNKQGRHFSTRRAIELLEDYGVETAQGLLSAPRGVLRRTTVNYYLSAWRLDHLHLLRPLPAVRFQAEHSNDCWQFDLSPSDLKHIERPSWIDPAKGEPTLMLFSVADVAASIKRGGALAAKVRSKQLGDELASA
;
A
#
# COMPACT_ATOMS: atom_id res chain seq x y z
N MET A 1 17.34 -13.10 5.39
CA MET A 1 18.15 -12.31 6.36
C MET A 1 18.17 -10.81 6.07
N LYS A 2 18.63 -10.35 4.89
CA LYS A 2 18.74 -8.90 4.57
C LYS A 2 17.43 -8.11 4.79
N LEU A 3 16.29 -8.61 4.30
CA LEU A 3 14.98 -8.00 4.52
C LEU A 3 14.62 -7.82 6.00
N ARG A 4 14.83 -8.86 6.81
CA ARG A 4 14.51 -8.85 8.25
C ARG A 4 15.36 -7.85 9.04
N THR A 5 16.52 -7.48 8.51
CA THR A 5 17.46 -6.53 9.14
C THR A 5 17.29 -5.10 8.62
N THR A 6 16.24 -4.83 7.83
CA THR A 6 15.99 -3.51 7.27
C THR A 6 15.45 -2.58 8.34
N ASN A 7 16.12 -1.44 8.56
CA ASN A 7 15.66 -0.43 9.50
C ASN A 7 14.60 0.51 8.88
N LYS A 8 14.04 1.43 9.68
CA LYS A 8 13.06 2.44 9.22
C LYS A 8 13.56 3.36 8.11
N GLN A 9 14.87 3.42 7.89
CA GLN A 9 15.52 4.25 6.87
C GLN A 9 15.92 3.41 5.63
N GLY A 10 15.44 2.16 5.53
CA GLY A 10 15.69 1.28 4.38
C GLY A 10 17.10 0.66 4.33
N ARG A 11 17.93 0.86 5.35
CA ARG A 11 19.28 0.27 5.41
C ARG A 11 19.20 -1.15 5.95
N HIS A 12 19.97 -2.05 5.37
CA HIS A 12 20.02 -3.46 5.72
C HIS A 12 21.45 -3.99 5.65
N PHE A 13 21.71 -5.21 6.15
CA PHE A 13 23.06 -5.79 6.09
C PHE A 13 23.59 -5.88 4.67
N SER A 14 24.88 -5.56 4.50
CA SER A 14 25.58 -5.78 3.25
C SER A 14 25.65 -7.28 2.92
N THR A 15 25.79 -7.64 1.63
CA THR A 15 25.93 -9.05 1.24
C THR A 15 27.16 -9.70 1.88
N ARG A 16 28.25 -8.93 2.08
CA ARG A 16 29.44 -9.42 2.78
C ARG A 16 29.13 -9.78 4.23
N ARG A 17 28.51 -8.86 4.98
CA ARG A 17 28.13 -9.12 6.37
C ARG A 17 27.15 -10.28 6.47
N ALA A 18 26.29 -10.43 5.46
CA ALA A 18 25.35 -11.54 5.42
C ALA A 18 26.02 -12.90 5.21
N ILE A 19 27.08 -12.96 4.40
CA ILE A 19 27.88 -14.17 4.21
C ILE A 19 28.62 -14.51 5.50
N GLU A 20 29.30 -13.54 6.12
CA GLU A 20 30.02 -13.74 7.39
C GLU A 20 29.11 -14.33 8.48
N LEU A 21 27.90 -13.79 8.65
CA LEU A 21 26.95 -14.31 9.63
C LEU A 21 26.50 -15.74 9.30
N LEU A 22 26.31 -16.07 8.02
CA LEU A 22 25.89 -17.39 7.59
C LEU A 22 27.01 -18.44 7.74
N GLU A 23 28.27 -18.03 7.61
CA GLU A 23 29.44 -18.90 7.77
C GLU A 23 29.81 -19.11 9.24
N ASP A 24 29.82 -18.04 10.05
CA ASP A 24 30.32 -18.09 11.43
C ASP A 24 29.26 -18.54 12.44
N TYR A 25 27.99 -18.15 12.24
CA TYR A 25 26.90 -18.41 13.19
C TYR A 25 25.78 -19.27 12.60
N GLY A 26 25.55 -19.18 11.29
CA GLY A 26 24.42 -19.82 10.63
C GLY A 26 23.10 -19.08 10.85
N VAL A 27 22.03 -19.59 10.27
CA VAL A 27 20.67 -19.03 10.35
C VAL A 27 19.68 -20.13 10.69
N GLU A 28 18.86 -19.91 11.71
CA GLU A 28 17.78 -20.82 12.08
C GLU A 28 16.65 -20.78 11.05
N THR A 29 16.27 -21.96 10.57
CA THR A 29 15.15 -22.19 9.65
C THR A 29 14.21 -23.24 10.24
N ALA A 30 13.02 -23.42 9.65
CA ALA A 30 12.08 -24.44 10.11
C ALA A 30 12.65 -25.88 10.03
N GLN A 31 13.68 -26.08 9.20
CA GLN A 31 14.36 -27.34 8.99
C GLN A 31 15.62 -27.49 9.87
N GLY A 32 15.91 -26.51 10.74
CA GLY A 32 17.08 -26.49 11.61
C GLY A 32 18.06 -25.34 11.29
N LEU A 33 19.23 -25.39 11.93
CA LEU A 33 20.30 -24.41 11.75
C LEU A 33 21.02 -24.64 10.41
N LEU A 34 20.93 -23.65 9.51
CA LEU A 34 21.60 -23.68 8.22
C LEU A 34 22.87 -22.82 8.28
N SER A 35 24.03 -23.45 8.10
CA SER A 35 25.32 -22.78 8.03
C SER A 35 25.99 -23.03 6.68
N ALA A 36 26.64 -22.00 6.13
CA ALA A 36 27.38 -22.11 4.89
C ALA A 36 28.84 -22.50 5.15
N PRO A 37 29.46 -23.35 4.31
CA PRO A 37 30.88 -23.63 4.42
C PRO A 37 31.73 -22.37 4.19
N ARG A 38 32.71 -22.15 5.06
CA ARG A 38 33.53 -20.94 5.05
C ARG A 38 34.32 -20.79 3.73
N GLY A 39 34.25 -19.60 3.13
CA GLY A 39 35.03 -19.24 1.94
C GLY A 39 34.46 -19.75 0.61
N VAL A 40 33.36 -20.51 0.63
CA VAL A 40 32.68 -20.96 -0.59
C VAL A 40 31.85 -19.83 -1.20
N LEU A 41 31.20 -19.01 -0.38
CA LEU A 41 30.30 -17.96 -0.85
C LEU A 41 31.07 -16.68 -1.19
N ARG A 42 31.39 -16.49 -2.48
CA ARG A 42 31.95 -15.21 -2.97
C ARG A 42 30.86 -14.16 -3.13
N ARG A 43 31.10 -12.94 -2.65
CA ARG A 43 30.17 -11.80 -2.77
C ARG A 43 29.66 -11.58 -4.20
N THR A 44 30.54 -11.64 -5.20
CA THR A 44 30.17 -11.42 -6.61
C THR A 44 29.20 -12.47 -7.10
N THR A 45 29.50 -13.74 -6.84
CA THR A 45 28.65 -14.89 -7.17
C THR A 45 27.30 -14.81 -6.48
N VAL A 46 27.27 -14.50 -5.17
CA VAL A 46 26.02 -14.36 -4.42
C VAL A 46 25.17 -13.21 -4.98
N ASN A 47 25.77 -12.04 -5.23
CA ASN A 47 25.04 -10.90 -5.80
C ASN A 47 24.50 -11.22 -7.21
N TYR A 48 25.29 -11.92 -8.03
CA TYR A 48 24.86 -12.37 -9.36
C TYR A 48 23.61 -13.24 -9.26
N TYR A 49 23.65 -14.31 -8.45
CA TYR A 49 22.51 -15.23 -8.31
C TYR A 49 21.29 -14.57 -7.65
N LEU A 50 21.48 -13.70 -6.65
CA LEU A 50 20.37 -12.93 -6.07
C LEU A 50 19.67 -12.08 -7.14
N SER A 51 20.41 -11.47 -8.06
CA SER A 51 19.83 -10.67 -9.14
C SER A 51 19.17 -11.55 -10.20
N ALA A 52 19.86 -12.63 -10.62
CA ALA A 52 19.37 -13.56 -11.63
C ALA A 52 18.04 -14.22 -11.22
N TRP A 53 17.89 -14.55 -9.94
CA TRP A 53 16.66 -15.11 -9.38
C TRP A 53 15.68 -14.06 -8.87
N ARG A 54 15.96 -12.76 -9.07
CA ARG A 54 15.11 -11.64 -8.59
C ARG A 54 14.83 -11.70 -7.08
N LEU A 55 15.81 -12.17 -6.32
CA LEU A 55 15.81 -12.22 -4.85
C LEU A 55 16.65 -11.08 -4.24
N ASP A 56 17.06 -10.09 -5.03
CA ASP A 56 17.64 -8.86 -4.50
C ASP A 56 16.58 -7.95 -3.88
N HIS A 57 17.07 -6.97 -3.10
CA HIS A 57 16.21 -6.10 -2.30
C HIS A 57 15.19 -5.31 -3.13
N LEU A 58 15.55 -4.85 -4.32
CA LEU A 58 14.64 -4.06 -5.16
C LEU A 58 13.49 -4.91 -5.69
N HIS A 59 13.76 -6.17 -6.02
CA HIS A 59 12.73 -7.08 -6.50
C HIS A 59 11.82 -7.58 -5.38
N LEU A 60 12.37 -7.89 -4.22
CA LEU A 60 11.59 -8.40 -3.09
C LEU A 60 10.66 -7.36 -2.46
N LEU A 61 10.99 -6.07 -2.58
CA LEU A 61 10.13 -4.98 -2.09
C LEU A 61 9.08 -4.52 -3.09
N ARG A 62 9.05 -5.07 -4.31
CA ARG A 62 8.01 -4.70 -5.26
C ARG A 62 6.66 -5.14 -4.72
N PRO A 63 5.66 -4.24 -4.69
CA PRO A 63 4.30 -4.65 -4.43
C PRO A 63 3.88 -5.67 -5.48
N LEU A 64 3.08 -6.66 -5.05
CA LEU A 64 2.49 -7.60 -5.98
C LEU A 64 1.69 -6.83 -7.04
N PRO A 65 1.69 -7.31 -8.31
CA PRO A 65 0.84 -6.70 -9.32
C PRO A 65 -0.60 -6.68 -8.82
N ALA A 66 -1.30 -5.57 -9.07
CA ALA A 66 -2.69 -5.43 -8.67
C ALA A 66 -3.52 -6.54 -9.34
N VAL A 67 -3.96 -7.50 -8.53
CA VAL A 67 -4.90 -8.54 -8.99
C VAL A 67 -6.26 -7.86 -9.13
N ARG A 68 -6.81 -7.89 -10.34
CA ARG A 68 -8.17 -7.40 -10.58
C ARG A 68 -9.12 -8.41 -9.95
N PHE A 69 -9.85 -7.98 -8.94
CA PHE A 69 -10.96 -8.75 -8.39
C PHE A 69 -12.14 -8.70 -9.36
N GLN A 70 -12.75 -9.85 -9.64
CA GLN A 70 -14.00 -9.98 -10.37
C GLN A 70 -14.93 -10.85 -9.53
N ALA A 71 -16.12 -10.33 -9.24
CA ALA A 71 -17.16 -11.09 -8.57
C ALA A 71 -17.71 -12.19 -9.50
N GLU A 72 -18.00 -13.37 -8.95
CA GLU A 72 -18.51 -14.51 -9.71
C GLU A 72 -19.98 -14.33 -10.08
N HIS A 73 -20.80 -13.81 -9.16
CA HIS A 73 -22.22 -13.56 -9.38
C HIS A 73 -22.60 -12.09 -9.17
N SER A 74 -23.72 -11.69 -9.78
CA SER A 74 -24.30 -10.36 -9.55
C SER A 74 -24.63 -10.15 -8.07
N ASN A 75 -24.34 -8.95 -7.59
CA ASN A 75 -24.51 -8.52 -6.20
C ASN A 75 -23.53 -9.13 -5.17
N ASP A 76 -22.54 -9.94 -5.57
CA ASP A 76 -21.52 -10.45 -4.65
C ASP A 76 -20.54 -9.35 -4.19
N CYS A 77 -20.38 -8.29 -4.99
CA CYS A 77 -19.52 -7.16 -4.64
C CYS A 77 -20.03 -5.85 -5.26
N TRP A 78 -20.16 -4.84 -4.41
CA TRP A 78 -20.65 -3.51 -4.78
C TRP A 78 -19.52 -2.50 -4.61
N GLN A 79 -19.24 -1.74 -5.67
CA GLN A 79 -18.31 -0.63 -5.63
C GLN A 79 -19.06 0.67 -5.35
N PHE A 80 -18.63 1.37 -4.31
CA PHE A 80 -19.13 2.70 -3.94
C PHE A 80 -18.03 3.72 -4.21
N ASP A 81 -18.29 4.70 -5.06
CA ASP A 81 -17.35 5.77 -5.38
C ASP A 81 -17.95 7.14 -5.04
N LEU A 82 -17.11 8.00 -4.45
CA LEU A 82 -17.41 9.41 -4.16
C LEU A 82 -16.39 10.28 -4.89
N SER A 83 -16.84 11.01 -5.89
CA SER A 83 -15.99 11.86 -6.71
C SER A 83 -16.47 13.32 -6.63
N PRO A 84 -15.56 14.32 -6.55
CA PRO A 84 -15.94 15.72 -6.71
C PRO A 84 -16.66 15.94 -8.04
N SER A 85 -17.72 16.73 -8.04
CA SER A 85 -18.41 17.11 -9.26
C SER A 85 -17.73 18.31 -9.92
N ASP A 86 -17.50 18.23 -11.23
CA ASP A 86 -17.07 19.38 -12.05
C ASP A 86 -18.22 20.37 -12.36
N LEU A 87 -19.45 20.05 -11.94
CA LEU A 87 -20.58 20.96 -12.10
C LEU A 87 -20.34 22.21 -11.25
N LYS A 88 -20.47 23.38 -11.89
CA LYS A 88 -20.22 24.69 -11.27
C LYS A 88 -20.99 24.83 -9.96
N HIS A 89 -20.33 25.45 -8.98
CA HIS A 89 -20.82 25.74 -7.63
C HIS A 89 -22.34 25.87 -7.52
N ILE A 90 -22.93 25.11 -6.61
CA ILE A 90 -24.31 25.33 -6.17
C ILE A 90 -24.29 26.53 -5.22
N GLU A 91 -25.19 27.49 -5.41
CA GLU A 91 -25.41 28.57 -4.46
C GLU A 91 -25.68 27.99 -3.06
N ARG A 92 -24.94 28.48 -2.06
CA ARG A 92 -24.88 27.89 -0.70
C ARG A 92 -26.30 27.59 -0.17
N PRO A 93 -26.72 26.32 -0.10
CA PRO A 93 -28.04 25.96 0.39
C PRO A 93 -28.21 26.37 1.85
N SER A 94 -29.41 26.79 2.25
CA SER A 94 -29.69 27.32 3.60
C SER A 94 -29.46 26.31 4.73
N TRP A 95 -29.44 25.01 4.43
CA TRP A 95 -29.17 23.93 5.39
C TRP A 95 -27.67 23.66 5.60
N ILE A 96 -26.78 24.38 4.90
CA ILE A 96 -25.32 24.27 5.05
C ILE A 96 -24.81 25.33 6.02
N ASP A 97 -24.12 24.89 7.07
CA ASP A 97 -23.48 25.76 8.06
C ASP A 97 -22.36 26.61 7.43
N PRO A 98 -22.50 27.95 7.40
CA PRO A 98 -21.51 28.84 6.80
C PRO A 98 -20.15 28.81 7.50
N ALA A 99 -20.09 28.39 8.77
CA ALA A 99 -18.84 28.33 9.53
C ALA A 99 -17.94 27.15 9.10
N LYS A 100 -18.48 26.18 8.34
CA LYS A 100 -17.78 24.94 7.96
C LYS A 100 -17.11 24.98 6.59
N GLY A 101 -17.03 26.15 5.96
CA GLY A 101 -16.36 26.35 4.68
C GLY A 101 -17.28 26.14 3.46
N GLU A 102 -16.70 26.24 2.26
CA GLU A 102 -17.47 26.18 1.01
C GLU A 102 -17.99 24.77 0.73
N PRO A 103 -19.29 24.61 0.41
CA PRO A 103 -19.83 23.32 0.03
C PRO A 103 -19.26 22.88 -1.32
N THR A 104 -18.77 21.64 -1.37
CA THR A 104 -18.35 20.99 -2.61
C THR A 104 -19.40 19.97 -2.99
N LEU A 105 -19.90 20.05 -4.21
CA LEU A 105 -20.81 19.04 -4.74
C LEU A 105 -20.02 17.74 -4.96
N MET A 106 -20.49 16.64 -4.37
CA MET A 106 -19.94 15.31 -4.58
C MET A 106 -20.93 14.47 -5.39
N LEU A 107 -20.43 13.73 -6.36
CA LEU A 107 -21.16 12.67 -7.03
C LEU A 107 -20.93 11.39 -6.24
N PHE A 108 -22.00 10.63 -6.03
CA PHE A 108 -21.86 9.25 -5.58
C PHE A 108 -22.35 8.30 -6.67
N SER A 109 -21.63 7.19 -6.82
CA SER A 109 -22.03 6.12 -7.74
C SER A 109 -21.92 4.76 -7.08
N VAL A 110 -22.83 3.87 -7.46
CA VAL A 110 -22.87 2.48 -7.03
C VAL A 110 -22.82 1.58 -8.26
N ALA A 111 -21.90 0.64 -8.27
CA ALA A 111 -21.74 -0.31 -9.37
C ALA A 111 -21.64 -1.74 -8.85
N ASP A 112 -22.29 -2.66 -9.56
CA ASP A 112 -22.13 -4.10 -9.33
C ASP A 112 -20.90 -4.58 -10.12
N VAL A 113 -19.91 -5.12 -9.41
CA VAL A 113 -18.57 -5.42 -9.97
C VAL A 113 -18.61 -6.61 -10.93
N ALA A 114 -19.58 -7.53 -10.78
CA ALA A 114 -19.75 -8.66 -11.71
C ALA A 114 -20.35 -8.22 -13.07
N ALA A 115 -21.19 -7.18 -13.06
CA ALA A 115 -21.97 -6.77 -14.24
C ALA A 115 -21.34 -5.59 -15.01
N SER A 116 -20.42 -4.82 -14.42
CA SER A 116 -19.90 -3.56 -15.01
C SER A 116 -21.01 -2.60 -15.49
N ILE A 117 -22.19 -2.64 -14.86
CA ILE A 117 -23.31 -1.74 -15.14
C ILE A 117 -23.46 -0.80 -13.93
N LYS A 118 -23.34 0.52 -14.16
CA LYS A 118 -23.66 1.54 -13.14
C LYS A 118 -25.16 1.48 -12.86
N ARG A 119 -25.55 1.06 -11.66
CA ARG A 119 -26.94 1.02 -11.21
C ARG A 119 -27.21 2.24 -10.33
N GLY A 120 -27.32 3.39 -10.97
CA GLY A 120 -27.70 4.64 -10.32
C GLY A 120 -26.53 5.51 -9.87
N GLY A 121 -26.69 6.82 -10.08
CA GLY A 121 -25.89 7.86 -9.48
C GLY A 121 -26.84 8.90 -8.91
N ALA A 122 -26.53 9.43 -7.73
CA ALA A 122 -27.21 10.59 -7.21
C ALA A 122 -26.20 11.62 -6.71
N LEU A 123 -26.69 12.85 -6.57
CA LEU A 123 -25.90 14.01 -6.21
C LEU A 123 -25.98 14.17 -4.69
N ALA A 124 -24.84 14.22 -4.02
CA ALA A 124 -24.75 14.49 -2.59
C ALA A 124 -23.86 15.71 -2.36
N ALA A 125 -24.39 16.79 -1.79
CA ALA A 125 -23.56 17.92 -1.40
C ALA A 125 -22.86 17.60 -0.07
N LYS A 126 -21.53 17.70 -0.03
CA LYS A 126 -20.74 17.51 1.21
C LYS A 126 -19.90 18.75 1.48
N VAL A 127 -20.00 19.26 2.71
CA VAL A 127 -19.23 20.42 3.16
C VAL A 127 -17.86 19.94 3.61
N ARG A 128 -16.79 20.46 3.00
CA ARG A 128 -15.42 20.14 3.40
C ARG A 128 -14.98 21.13 4.47
N SER A 129 -15.11 20.76 5.74
CA SER A 129 -14.57 21.57 6.85
C SER A 129 -13.04 21.53 6.86
N LYS A 130 -12.41 22.69 6.66
CA LYS A 130 -11.01 22.93 7.05
C LYS A 130 -11.00 23.51 8.46
N GLN A 131 -10.88 22.66 9.48
CA GLN A 131 -10.45 23.04 10.83
C GLN A 131 -9.61 21.87 11.36
N LEU A 132 -8.28 22.01 11.24
CA LEU A 132 -7.36 22.34 12.33
C LEU A 132 -6.99 21.08 13.13
N GLY A 133 -5.93 20.42 12.66
CA GLY A 133 -5.05 19.71 13.58
C GLY A 133 -4.20 20.76 14.26
N ASP A 134 -4.54 21.05 15.52
CA ASP A 134 -3.69 21.62 16.57
C ASP A 134 -4.61 21.84 17.79
N GLU A 135 -4.80 20.79 18.60
CA GLU A 135 -5.11 20.84 20.05
C GLU A 135 -5.54 19.45 20.55
N LEU A 136 -4.59 18.51 20.66
CA LEU A 136 -4.66 17.39 21.60
C LEU A 136 -3.23 17.08 22.13
N ALA A 137 -2.53 18.15 22.53
CA ALA A 137 -1.26 18.07 23.26
C ALA A 137 -1.26 19.11 24.39
N SER A 138 -2.26 19.06 25.28
CA SER A 138 -2.19 19.58 26.66
C SER A 138 -3.51 19.28 27.38
N ALA A 139 -3.62 18.08 27.94
CA ALA A 139 -4.45 17.78 29.10
C ALA A 139 -3.86 16.57 29.83
#